data_AF-A0A0F9QHB9-F1
#
_entry.id   AF-A0A0F9QHB9-F1
#
_cell.length_a   1.000
_cell.length_b   1.000
_cell.length_c   1.000
_cell.angle_alpha   90.00
_cell.angle_beta   90.00
_cell.angle_gamma   90.00
#
_symmetry.space_group_name_H-M   'P 1'
#
loop_
_entity.id
_entity.type
_entity.pdbx_description
1 polymer ?
#
loop_
_entity_poly.entity_id
_entity_poly.type
_entity_poly.pdbx_seq_one_letter_code
_entity_poly.pdbx_strand_id
1 'polypeptide(L)'
;MSLKNYLNEQESILFQWKIGPKGEIGSTTGKKVKENILGITNKRVFHFKKLKGYDRIYRDIPLERISYIENAWHARNSLFLILSAILLLIGIPSCLTLYGWMLLFGPVLVIIGIILLLKGLKQYGYLMINGEEWKFQFNRREDIESIESFIKEVYFIKTE
;
A
#
# COMPACT_ATOMS: atom_id res chain seq x y z
N MET A 1 6.55 20.86 7.16
CA MET A 1 6.75 20.69 8.61
C MET A 1 7.55 19.40 8.83
N SER A 2 7.95 19.11 10.07
CA SER A 2 8.72 17.90 10.44
C SER A 2 7.84 17.00 11.33
N LEU A 3 8.08 15.68 11.29
CA LEU A 3 7.41 14.69 12.16
C LEU A 3 7.48 15.10 13.65
N LYS A 4 8.58 15.75 14.05
CA LYS A 4 8.79 16.26 15.41
C LYS A 4 7.68 17.20 15.90
N ASN A 5 7.00 17.90 14.99
CA ASN A 5 5.93 18.84 15.34
C ASN A 5 4.62 18.12 15.77
N TYR A 6 4.54 16.80 15.58
CA TYR A 6 3.38 15.99 15.94
C TYR A 6 3.62 15.10 17.16
N LEU A 7 4.78 15.23 17.80
CA LEU A 7 5.11 14.54 19.04
C LEU A 7 4.85 15.48 20.22
N ASN A 8 4.27 14.96 21.30
CA ASN A 8 4.21 15.69 22.55
C ASN A 8 5.62 15.83 23.17
N GLU A 9 5.83 16.83 24.04
CA GLU A 9 7.16 17.06 24.65
C GLU A 9 7.69 15.86 25.45
N GLN A 10 6.80 15.02 25.97
CA GLN A 10 7.12 13.79 26.71
C GLN A 10 7.12 12.53 25.85
N GLU A 11 6.95 12.68 24.53
CA GLU A 11 6.84 11.57 23.60
C GLU A 11 8.17 11.36 22.87
N SER A 12 8.71 10.14 22.98
CA SER A 12 9.94 9.73 22.30
C SER A 12 9.62 8.67 21.25
N ILE A 13 10.18 8.85 20.05
CA ILE A 13 10.12 7.80 19.01
C ILE A 13 11.07 6.68 19.44
N LEU A 14 10.54 5.48 19.59
CA LEU A 14 11.33 4.27 19.85
C LEU A 14 11.82 3.70 18.52
N PHE A 15 10.89 3.50 17.58
CA PHE A 15 11.18 2.88 16.28
C PHE A 15 10.40 3.53 15.14
N GLN A 16 10.99 3.50 13.94
CA GLN A 16 10.39 4.05 12.72
C GLN A 16 10.73 3.21 11.48
N TRP A 17 9.74 3.00 10.63
CA TRP A 17 9.89 2.28 9.36
C TRP A 17 9.33 3.13 8.22
N LYS A 18 10.08 3.19 7.12
CA LYS A 18 9.61 3.80 5.87
C LYS A 18 8.91 2.74 5.04
N ILE A 19 7.71 3.06 4.58
CA ILE A 19 6.82 2.05 4.04
C ILE A 19 6.22 2.53 2.71
N GLY A 20 6.34 1.70 1.67
CA GLY A 20 5.76 1.95 0.37
C GLY A 20 6.57 2.95 -0.48
N PRO A 21 6.25 3.05 -1.78
CA PRO A 21 7.08 3.80 -2.71
C PRO A 21 7.00 5.31 -2.45
N LYS A 22 8.17 5.96 -2.32
CA LYS A 22 8.30 7.41 -2.53
C LYS A 22 7.66 7.75 -3.87
N GLY A 23 6.57 8.51 -3.86
CA GLY A 23 5.96 9.03 -5.08
C GLY A 23 4.56 8.54 -5.40
N GLU A 24 3.91 7.78 -4.53
CA GLU A 24 2.52 7.40 -4.72
C GLU A 24 1.60 8.62 -4.75
N ILE A 25 0.63 8.65 -5.66
CA ILE A 25 -0.38 9.70 -5.71
C ILE A 25 -1.45 9.31 -4.69
N GLY A 26 -1.64 10.10 -3.64
CA GLY A 26 -2.68 9.84 -2.65
C GLY A 26 -4.03 9.71 -3.36
N SER A 27 -4.66 8.53 -3.24
CA SER A 27 -5.84 8.13 -4.02
C SER A 27 -7.02 9.12 -3.93
N THR A 28 -7.12 9.87 -2.84
CA THR A 28 -8.14 10.91 -2.61
C THR A 28 -7.69 12.33 -2.95
N THR A 29 -6.38 12.60 -3.04
CA THR A 29 -5.85 13.98 -3.14
C THR A 29 -5.12 14.30 -4.43
N GLY A 30 -4.73 13.30 -5.22
CA GLY A 30 -3.92 13.53 -6.42
C GLY A 30 -2.48 13.99 -6.12
N LYS A 31 -2.05 14.02 -4.84
CA LYS A 31 -0.75 14.56 -4.44
C LYS A 31 0.28 13.46 -4.21
N LYS A 32 1.50 13.72 -4.69
CA LYS A 32 2.66 12.83 -4.54
C LYS A 32 3.06 12.70 -3.06
N VAL A 33 3.10 11.47 -2.55
CA VAL A 33 3.59 11.08 -1.23
C VAL A 33 5.11 11.18 -1.24
N LYS A 34 5.66 12.04 -0.38
CA LYS A 34 7.10 12.24 -0.18
C LYS A 34 7.66 11.28 0.86
N GLU A 35 6.93 11.10 1.97
CA GLU A 35 7.30 10.21 3.07
C GLU A 35 6.05 9.48 3.56
N ASN A 36 6.20 8.21 3.92
CA ASN A 36 5.17 7.36 4.48
C ASN A 36 5.84 6.50 5.55
N ILE A 37 5.47 6.73 6.81
CA ILE A 37 6.20 6.24 7.97
C ILE A 37 5.21 5.56 8.91
N LEU A 38 5.50 4.33 9.31
CA LEU A 38 4.95 3.76 10.54
C LEU A 38 5.97 3.97 11.65
N GLY A 39 5.49 4.35 12.83
CA GLY A 39 6.35 4.54 13.98
C GLY A 39 5.70 4.10 15.27
N ILE A 40 6.55 3.79 16.24
CA ILE A 40 6.19 3.45 17.60
C ILE A 40 6.86 4.47 18.50
N THR A 41 6.09 5.09 19.37
CA THR A 41 6.58 5.92 20.47
C THR A 41 6.43 5.18 21.79
N ASN A 42 6.95 5.76 22.86
CA ASN A 42 6.68 5.29 24.22
C ASN A 42 5.20 5.37 24.64
N LYS A 43 4.29 5.92 23.81
CA LYS A 43 2.87 6.08 24.13
C LYS A 43 1.93 5.48 23.08
N ARG A 44 2.29 5.48 21.80
CA ARG A 44 1.38 5.13 20.70
C ARG A 44 2.08 4.54 19.47
N VAL A 45 1.29 3.88 18.65
CA VAL A 45 1.60 3.55 17.27
C VAL A 45 0.99 4.62 16.37
N PHE A 46 1.75 5.11 15.39
CA PHE A 46 1.25 6.11 14.45
C PHE A 46 1.60 5.79 13.00
N HIS A 47 0.73 6.29 12.11
CA HIS A 47 0.95 6.33 10.67
C HIS A 47 1.06 7.76 10.18
N PHE A 48 2.26 8.17 9.79
CA PHE A 48 2.53 9.50 9.27
C PHE A 48 2.70 9.48 7.74
N LYS A 49 2.05 10.42 7.04
CA LYS A 49 2.37 10.69 5.64
C LYS A 49 2.68 12.16 5.42
N LYS A 50 3.69 12.38 4.58
CA LYS A 50 4.09 13.67 4.05
C LYS A 50 3.71 13.73 2.58
N LEU A 51 2.76 14.59 2.23
CA LEU A 51 2.34 14.86 0.86
C LEU A 51 2.99 16.17 0.36
N LYS A 52 2.96 16.41 -0.94
CA LYS A 52 3.37 17.71 -1.51
C LYS A 52 2.47 18.84 -0.94
N GLY A 53 2.99 19.58 0.04
CA GLY A 53 2.35 20.76 0.64
C GLY A 53 1.46 20.47 1.86
N TYR A 54 1.45 19.25 2.39
CA TYR A 54 0.68 18.92 3.59
C TYR A 54 1.27 17.69 4.30
N ASP A 55 1.34 17.75 5.62
CA ASP A 55 1.86 16.69 6.48
C ASP A 55 0.74 16.28 7.45
N ARG A 56 0.53 14.99 7.72
CA ARG A 56 -0.50 14.53 8.65
C ARG A 56 -0.22 13.16 9.24
N ILE A 57 -0.62 12.98 10.49
CA ILE A 57 -0.83 11.67 11.11
C ILE A 57 -2.20 11.16 10.66
N TYR A 58 -2.20 10.09 9.87
CA TYR A 58 -3.39 9.46 9.31
C TYR A 58 -4.07 8.54 10.31
N ARG A 59 -3.27 7.85 11.12
CA ARG A 59 -3.74 6.94 12.14
C ARG A 59 -2.88 7.06 13.38
N ASP A 60 -3.51 6.89 14.52
CA ASP A 60 -2.92 7.10 15.82
C ASP A 60 -3.63 6.23 16.85
N ILE A 61 -2.92 5.27 17.44
CA ILE A 61 -3.49 4.32 18.40
C ILE A 61 -2.56 4.22 19.61
N PRO A 62 -3.02 4.58 20.83
CA PRO A 62 -2.27 4.37 22.06
C PRO A 62 -1.88 2.90 22.23
N LEU A 63 -0.65 2.63 22.68
CA LEU A 63 -0.13 1.26 22.85
C LEU A 63 -1.04 0.43 23.76
N GLU A 64 -1.54 1.02 24.85
CA GLU A 64 -2.46 0.39 25.79
C GLU A 64 -3.73 -0.17 25.12
N ARG A 65 -4.23 0.52 24.08
CA ARG A 65 -5.46 0.14 23.40
C ARG A 65 -5.28 -0.98 22.40
N ILE A 66 -4.05 -1.31 22.00
CA ILE A 66 -3.79 -2.40 21.04
C ILE A 66 -4.05 -3.74 21.74
N SER A 67 -5.07 -4.45 21.31
CA SER A 67 -5.40 -5.79 21.80
C SER A 67 -4.89 -6.88 20.87
N TYR A 68 -4.92 -6.64 19.56
CA TYR A 68 -4.35 -7.53 18.56
C TYR A 68 -3.90 -6.76 17.32
N ILE A 69 -2.92 -7.32 16.63
CA ILE A 69 -2.45 -6.88 15.33
C ILE A 69 -2.45 -8.07 14.38
N GLU A 70 -3.19 -7.94 13.29
CA GLU A 70 -3.23 -8.89 12.19
C GLU A 70 -2.53 -8.32 10.98
N ASN A 71 -1.95 -9.23 10.21
CA ASN A 71 -1.30 -8.90 8.97
C ASN A 71 -1.84 -9.80 7.89
N ALA A 72 -2.22 -9.19 6.78
CA ALA A 72 -2.66 -9.92 5.64
C ALA A 72 -2.00 -9.40 4.39
N TRP A 73 -1.30 -10.34 3.77
CA TRP A 73 -0.61 -10.17 2.53
C TRP A 73 -1.46 -10.72 1.39
N HIS A 74 -1.30 -10.16 0.20
CA HIS A 74 -1.76 -10.77 -1.06
C HIS A 74 -3.21 -10.53 -1.49
N ALA A 75 -3.83 -9.41 -1.13
CA ALA A 75 -5.01 -8.97 -1.87
C ALA A 75 -4.59 -8.49 -3.27
N ARG A 76 -4.23 -9.42 -4.17
CA ARG A 76 -4.17 -9.14 -5.61
C ARG A 76 -5.57 -8.76 -6.05
N ASN A 77 -5.70 -7.81 -6.96
CA ASN A 77 -7.01 -7.47 -7.48
C ASN A 77 -7.44 -8.57 -8.48
N SER A 78 -8.10 -9.61 -7.95
CA SER A 78 -8.55 -10.78 -8.70
C SER A 78 -9.42 -10.39 -9.89
N LEU A 79 -10.29 -9.38 -9.72
CA LEU A 79 -11.13 -8.87 -10.80
C LEU A 79 -10.29 -8.30 -11.95
N PHE A 80 -9.26 -7.49 -11.67
CA PHE A 80 -8.37 -6.97 -12.71
C PHE A 80 -7.57 -8.07 -13.41
N LEU A 81 -7.14 -9.09 -12.67
CA LEU A 81 -6.46 -10.26 -13.26
C LEU A 81 -7.39 -11.06 -14.18
N ILE A 82 -8.64 -11.29 -13.76
CA ILE A 82 -9.65 -11.99 -14.57
C ILE A 82 -9.97 -11.20 -15.85
N LEU A 83 -10.27 -9.91 -15.72
CA LEU A 83 -10.57 -9.05 -16.88
C LEU A 83 -9.37 -8.94 -17.83
N SER A 84 -8.16 -8.83 -17.30
CA SER A 84 -6.94 -8.85 -18.10
C SER A 84 -6.79 -10.15 -18.90
N ALA A 85 -6.99 -11.30 -18.26
CA ALA A 85 -6.88 -12.60 -18.91
C ALA A 85 -7.88 -12.73 -20.07
N ILE A 86 -9.14 -12.32 -19.88
CA ILE A 86 -10.18 -12.33 -20.92
C ILE A 86 -9.75 -11.47 -22.12
N LEU A 87 -9.28 -10.24 -21.86
CA LEU A 87 -8.88 -9.33 -22.93
C LEU A 87 -7.66 -9.82 -23.70
N LEU A 88 -6.69 -10.45 -23.04
CA LEU A 88 -5.50 -11.00 -23.68
C LEU A 88 -5.83 -12.25 -24.51
N LEU A 89 -6.68 -13.15 -24.00
CA LEU A 89 -7.12 -14.34 -24.71
C LEU A 89 -7.90 -14.02 -25.99
N ILE A 90 -8.65 -12.91 -26.01
CA ILE A 90 -9.39 -12.45 -27.20
C ILE A 90 -8.48 -11.60 -28.11
N GLY A 91 -7.66 -10.73 -27.52
CA GLY A 91 -6.84 -9.76 -28.24
C GLY A 91 -5.68 -10.40 -29.02
N ILE A 92 -4.97 -11.37 -28.43
CA ILE A 92 -3.80 -11.99 -29.07
C ILE A 92 -4.18 -12.73 -30.37
N PRO A 93 -5.21 -13.61 -30.39
CA PRO A 93 -5.65 -14.26 -31.62
C PRO A 93 -6.15 -13.25 -32.68
N SER A 94 -6.83 -12.19 -32.24
CA SER A 94 -7.35 -11.14 -33.13
C SER A 94 -6.23 -10.36 -33.84
N CYS A 95 -5.04 -10.26 -33.23
CA CYS A 95 -3.85 -9.68 -33.87
C CYS A 95 -3.25 -10.57 -34.97
N LEU A 96 -3.47 -11.89 -34.90
CA LEU A 96 -2.90 -12.87 -35.83
C LEU A 96 -3.79 -13.07 -37.07
N THR A 97 -5.06 -12.67 -37.00
CA THR A 97 -6.01 -12.75 -38.12
C THR A 97 -5.95 -11.49 -39.00
N LEU A 98 -5.60 -11.65 -40.28
CA LEU A 98 -5.41 -10.56 -41.27
C LEU A 98 -6.72 -9.99 -41.86
N TYR A 99 -7.80 -9.91 -41.09
CA TYR A 99 -9.09 -9.39 -41.55
C TYR A 99 -9.38 -7.98 -41.00
N GLY A 100 -9.16 -6.95 -41.84
CA GLY A 100 -9.73 -5.60 -41.70
C GLY A 100 -9.81 -5.04 -40.27
N TRP A 101 -11.03 -4.82 -39.76
CA TRP A 101 -11.29 -4.23 -38.45
C TRP A 101 -10.64 -4.96 -37.25
N MET A 102 -10.30 -6.25 -37.38
CA MET A 102 -9.60 -7.00 -36.33
C MET A 102 -8.15 -6.53 -36.12
N LEU A 103 -7.50 -5.97 -37.14
CA LEU A 103 -6.14 -5.42 -37.05
C LEU A 103 -6.04 -4.20 -36.12
N LEU A 104 -7.14 -3.45 -35.94
CA LEU A 104 -7.19 -2.30 -35.03
C LEU A 104 -7.69 -2.70 -33.64
N PHE A 105 -8.66 -3.62 -33.56
CA PHE A 105 -9.26 -4.04 -32.29
C PHE A 105 -8.34 -4.95 -31.46
N GLY A 106 -7.63 -5.88 -32.10
CA GLY A 106 -6.73 -6.81 -31.40
C GLY A 106 -5.66 -6.09 -30.57
N PRO A 107 -4.86 -5.19 -31.16
CA PRO A 107 -3.81 -4.47 -30.43
C PRO A 107 -4.36 -3.62 -29.27
N VAL A 108 -5.53 -2.98 -29.45
CA VAL A 108 -6.17 -2.20 -28.38
C VAL A 108 -6.56 -3.09 -27.20
N LEU A 109 -7.18 -4.25 -27.45
CA LEU A 109 -7.53 -5.22 -26.41
C LEU A 109 -6.28 -5.74 -25.67
N VAL A 110 -5.19 -6.00 -26.41
CA VAL A 110 -3.92 -6.43 -25.81
C VAL A 110 -3.34 -5.33 -24.91
N ILE A 111 -3.29 -4.08 -25.38
CA ILE A 111 -2.78 -2.95 -24.58
C ILE A 111 -3.58 -2.79 -23.29
N ILE A 112 -4.92 -2.78 -23.39
CA ILE A 112 -5.80 -2.65 -22.21
C ILE A 112 -5.61 -3.86 -21.28
N GLY A 113 -5.51 -5.08 -21.83
CA GLY A 113 -5.24 -6.30 -21.09
C GLY A 113 -3.94 -6.24 -20.30
N ILE A 114 -2.85 -5.77 -20.91
CA ILE A 114 -1.55 -5.58 -20.24
C ILE A 114 -1.64 -4.52 -19.13
N ILE A 115 -2.30 -3.39 -19.38
CA ILE A 115 -2.48 -2.34 -18.36
C ILE A 115 -3.24 -2.89 -17.15
N LEU A 116 -4.30 -3.66 -17.38
CA LEU A 116 -5.06 -4.31 -16.31
C LEU A 116 -4.24 -5.40 -15.60
N LEU A 117 -3.40 -6.14 -16.32
CA LEU A 117 -2.49 -7.14 -15.73
C LEU A 117 -1.55 -6.46 -14.74
N LEU A 118 -0.87 -5.40 -15.18
CA LEU A 118 0.07 -4.65 -14.35
C LEU A 118 -0.62 -4.03 -13.13
N LYS A 119 -1.87 -3.58 -13.27
CA LYS A 119 -2.69 -3.09 -12.15
C LYS A 119 -3.12 -4.22 -11.21
N GLY A 120 -3.48 -5.39 -11.73
CA GLY A 120 -3.92 -6.55 -10.95
C GLY A 120 -2.79 -7.27 -10.21
N LEU A 121 -1.57 -7.19 -10.76
CA LEU A 121 -0.35 -7.73 -10.14
C LEU A 121 0.19 -6.85 -9.01
N LYS A 122 -0.26 -5.60 -8.89
CA LYS A 122 0.07 -4.77 -7.72
C LYS A 122 -0.40 -5.48 -6.46
N GLN A 123 0.52 -5.62 -5.51
CA GLN A 123 0.22 -6.23 -4.24
C GLN A 123 -0.25 -5.16 -3.25
N TYR A 124 -1.28 -5.50 -2.51
CA TYR A 124 -1.75 -4.72 -1.40
C TYR A 124 -1.53 -5.57 -0.15
N GLY A 125 -0.96 -4.96 0.88
CA GLY A 125 -1.00 -5.55 2.21
C GLY A 125 -1.83 -4.64 3.11
N TYR A 126 -2.47 -5.25 4.09
CA TYR A 126 -3.15 -4.51 5.12
C TYR A 126 -2.68 -4.97 6.48
N LEU A 127 -2.49 -3.98 7.35
CA LEU A 127 -2.30 -4.19 8.77
C LEU A 127 -3.66 -3.95 9.41
N MET A 128 -4.15 -4.87 10.24
CA MET A 128 -5.34 -4.65 11.04
C MET A 128 -4.91 -4.44 12.49
N ILE A 129 -5.31 -3.34 13.10
CA ILE A 129 -5.10 -3.09 14.53
C ILE A 129 -6.47 -2.94 15.16
N ASN A 130 -6.84 -3.82 16.09
CA ASN A 130 -8.16 -3.83 16.74
C ASN A 130 -9.35 -3.86 15.75
N GLY A 131 -9.18 -4.47 14.58
CA GLY A 131 -10.21 -4.52 13.54
C GLY A 131 -10.22 -3.29 12.62
N GLU A 132 -9.42 -2.26 12.89
CA GLU A 132 -9.25 -1.14 11.96
C GLU A 132 -8.27 -1.50 10.85
N GLU A 133 -8.75 -1.51 9.60
CA GLU A 133 -7.92 -1.76 8.43
C GLU A 133 -7.01 -0.56 8.08
N TRP A 134 -5.70 -0.80 8.16
CA TRP A 134 -4.66 0.09 7.67
C TRP A 134 -4.13 -0.48 6.36
N LYS A 135 -4.68 0.00 5.26
CA LYS A 135 -4.28 -0.43 3.91
C LYS A 135 -3.02 0.29 3.49
N PHE A 136 -2.03 -0.45 3.03
CA PHE A 136 -0.91 0.14 2.32
C PHE A 136 -0.56 -0.63 1.05
N GLN A 137 -0.06 0.12 0.08
CA GLN A 137 0.35 -0.42 -1.20
C GLN A 137 1.83 -0.79 -1.11
N PHE A 138 2.13 -2.06 -1.35
CA PHE A 138 3.50 -2.57 -1.31
C PHE A 138 3.85 -3.11 -2.68
N ASN A 139 4.94 -2.61 -3.23
CA ASN A 139 5.46 -3.15 -4.49
C ASN A 139 6.81 -3.85 -4.27
N ARG A 140 7.33 -3.88 -3.04
CA ARG A 140 8.67 -4.41 -2.71
C ARG A 140 8.63 -5.29 -1.47
N ARG A 141 9.49 -6.31 -1.45
CA ARG A 141 9.68 -7.22 -0.31
C ARG A 141 10.19 -6.50 0.95
N GLU A 142 11.04 -5.49 0.77
CA GLU A 142 11.56 -4.66 1.88
C GLU A 142 10.44 -3.97 2.67
N ASP A 143 9.35 -3.58 2.00
CA ASP A 143 8.20 -2.95 2.66
C ASP A 143 7.46 -3.97 3.56
N ILE A 144 7.39 -5.23 3.12
CA ILE A 144 6.79 -6.35 3.85
C ILE A 144 7.61 -6.65 5.11
N GLU A 145 8.92 -6.83 4.96
CA GLU A 145 9.85 -7.10 6.07
C GLU A 145 9.84 -5.95 7.10
N SER A 146 9.70 -4.71 6.64
CA SER A 146 9.57 -3.53 7.51
C SER A 146 8.32 -3.60 8.40
N ILE A 147 7.19 -4.05 7.85
CA ILE A 147 5.94 -4.19 8.61
C ILE A 147 5.97 -5.37 9.54
N GLU A 148 6.51 -6.51 9.12
CA GLU A 148 6.66 -7.66 10.01
C GLU A 148 7.54 -7.32 11.21
N SER A 149 8.62 -6.56 10.97
CA SER A 149 9.48 -6.05 12.03
C SER A 149 8.73 -5.09 12.95
N PHE A 150 7.96 -4.16 12.38
CA PHE A 150 7.09 -3.26 13.15
C PHE A 150 6.11 -4.02 14.05
N ILE A 151 5.43 -5.06 13.54
CA ILE A 151 4.48 -5.87 14.32
C ILE A 151 5.17 -6.58 15.46
N LYS A 152 6.31 -7.23 15.20
CA LYS A 152 7.12 -7.91 16.22
C LYS A 152 7.49 -6.95 17.35
N GLU A 153 7.90 -5.74 17.00
CA GLU A 153 8.31 -4.72 17.97
C GLU A 153 7.13 -4.24 18.83
N VAL A 154 5.94 -4.04 18.24
CA VAL A 154 4.75 -3.69 19.04
C VAL A 154 4.39 -4.81 20.01
N TYR A 155 4.45 -6.08 19.60
CA TYR A 155 4.18 -7.20 20.50
C TYR A 155 5.24 -7.32 21.61
N PHE A 156 6.51 -7.09 21.29
CA PHE A 156 7.60 -7.08 22.28
C PHE A 156 7.34 -6.03 23.37
N ILE A 157 7.09 -4.77 22.98
CA ILE A 157 6.79 -3.66 23.89
C ILE A 157 5.52 -3.91 24.73
N LYS A 158 4.55 -4.67 24.21
CA LYS A 158 3.32 -5.00 24.95
C LYS A 158 3.49 -6.15 25.93
N THR A 159 4.55 -6.95 25.79
CA THR A 159 4.82 -8.11 26.63
C THR A 159 5.79 -7.79 27.76
N GLU A 160 6.71 -6.84 27.54
CA GLU A 160 7.56 -6.24 28.58
C GLU A 160 6.81 -5.19 29.42
#